data_AF-A0A7S0CML9-F1
#
_entry.id   AF-A0A7S0CML9-F1
#
_cell.length_a   1.000
_cell.length_b   1.000
_cell.length_c   1.000
_cell.angle_alpha   90.00
_cell.angle_beta   90.00
_cell.angle_gamma   90.00
#
_symmetry.space_group_name_H-M   'P 1'
#
loop_
_entity.id
_entity.type
_entity.pdbx_description
1 polymer ?
#
loop_
_entity_poly.entity_id
_entity_poly.type
_entity_poly.pdbx_seq_one_letter_code
_entity_poly.pdbx_strand_id
1 'polypeptide(L)'
;EKDGPARISTLHYDLSEGLILQLSGAKRILIFSANHSKEFRPHAIHTPFDRQSKLEIGGEEKDPLQKVQGYQAVLNPGDVLYLPYGYWHYIESPYGSVAITARWNPYEDTIRRLSNFKCLALGLGNTGIPPGVAEVLYKNVLKSSVPEPVAKVLLQRFYAEKEECSKKPRPSRP
;
A
#
# COMPACT_ATOMS: atom_id res chain seq x y z
N GLU A 1 9.09 -17.14 -30.70
CA GLU A 1 7.86 -16.34 -30.89
C GLU A 1 7.72 -15.35 -29.74
N LYS A 2 7.48 -14.06 -30.04
CA LYS A 2 7.38 -12.96 -29.06
C LYS A 2 5.99 -12.31 -29.02
N ASP A 3 4.97 -12.99 -29.55
CA ASP A 3 3.65 -12.37 -29.83
C ASP A 3 2.54 -12.94 -28.95
N GLY A 4 2.67 -12.80 -27.62
CA GLY A 4 1.60 -13.07 -26.67
C GLY A 4 1.07 -11.79 -26.02
N PRO A 5 -0.08 -11.83 -25.32
CA PRO A 5 -0.64 -10.65 -24.68
C PRO A 5 0.29 -10.12 -23.57
N ALA A 6 0.44 -8.80 -23.50
CA ALA A 6 1.12 -8.15 -22.38
C ALA A 6 0.37 -8.44 -21.07
N ARG A 7 1.13 -8.62 -19.99
CA ARG A 7 0.58 -8.75 -18.63
C ARG A 7 0.60 -7.38 -17.95
N ILE A 8 -0.52 -7.05 -17.33
CA ILE A 8 -0.71 -5.82 -16.58
C ILE A 8 -0.85 -6.18 -15.11
N SER A 9 -0.05 -5.55 -14.26
CA SER A 9 -0.32 -5.41 -12.84
C SER A 9 -0.92 -4.02 -12.64
N THR A 10 -2.21 -3.98 -12.32
CA THR A 10 -2.97 -2.74 -12.13
C THR A 10 -2.37 -1.88 -11.03
N LEU A 11 -2.79 -0.61 -10.94
CA LEU A 11 -2.20 0.34 -9.99
C LEU A 11 -2.45 -0.12 -8.55
N HIS A 12 -1.40 -0.41 -7.80
CA HIS A 12 -1.47 -0.89 -6.42
C HIS A 12 -0.25 -0.48 -5.61
N TYR A 13 -0.27 -0.70 -4.29
CA TYR A 13 0.90 -0.51 -3.43
C TYR A 13 1.14 -1.72 -2.52
N ASP A 14 2.39 -1.86 -2.06
CA ASP A 14 2.79 -2.91 -1.13
C ASP A 14 3.15 -2.37 0.25
N LEU A 15 2.93 -3.20 1.28
CA LEU A 15 3.33 -2.92 2.67
C LEU A 15 4.68 -3.55 2.98
N SER A 16 5.63 -3.30 2.08
CA SER A 16 7.00 -3.79 2.15
C SER A 16 7.89 -2.88 1.30
N GLU A 17 9.18 -2.89 1.60
CA GLU A 17 10.20 -2.44 0.68
C GLU A 17 10.35 -3.48 -0.45
N GLY A 18 10.77 -3.05 -1.64
CA GLY A 18 10.91 -3.95 -2.79
C GLY A 18 12.05 -3.59 -3.73
N LEU A 19 12.70 -4.60 -4.29
CA LEU A 19 13.62 -4.49 -5.43
C LEU A 19 13.10 -5.33 -6.59
N ILE A 20 12.99 -4.75 -7.78
CA ILE A 20 12.66 -5.45 -9.01
C ILE A 20 13.92 -5.50 -9.88
N LEU A 21 14.48 -6.69 -10.06
CA LEU A 21 15.58 -6.97 -10.98
C LEU A 21 15.01 -7.55 -12.28
N GLN A 22 15.19 -6.85 -13.39
CA GLN A 22 14.74 -7.31 -14.70
C GLN A 22 15.78 -8.27 -15.30
N LEU A 23 15.35 -9.49 -15.65
CA LEU A 23 16.24 -10.53 -16.18
C LEU A 23 16.15 -10.69 -17.70
N SER A 24 14.96 -10.57 -18.27
CA SER A 24 14.74 -10.72 -19.72
C SER A 24 13.50 -9.97 -20.17
N GLY A 25 13.47 -9.48 -21.40
CA GLY A 25 12.42 -8.57 -21.89
C GLY A 25 12.48 -7.21 -21.20
N ALA A 26 11.37 -6.47 -21.21
CA ALA A 26 11.28 -5.16 -20.58
C ALA A 26 10.10 -5.09 -19.60
N LYS A 27 10.09 -4.10 -18.70
CA LYS A 27 8.92 -3.71 -17.91
C LYS A 27 8.77 -2.20 -17.94
N ARG A 28 7.62 -1.70 -18.39
CA ARG A 28 7.24 -0.29 -18.19
C ARG A 28 6.57 -0.18 -16.83
N ILE A 29 7.04 0.75 -16.01
CA ILE A 29 6.57 0.96 -14.65
C ILE A 29 6.22 2.43 -14.46
N LEU A 30 5.01 2.69 -13.99
CA LEU A 30 4.61 3.98 -13.44
C LEU A 30 4.69 3.91 -11.92
N ILE A 31 5.23 4.94 -11.28
CA ILE A 31 5.47 4.99 -9.85
C ILE A 31 4.93 6.31 -9.29
N PHE A 32 4.18 6.23 -8.21
CA PHE A 32 3.63 7.41 -7.54
C PHE A 32 3.85 7.35 -6.05
N SER A 33 4.06 8.53 -5.45
CA SER A 33 4.25 8.66 -4.01
C SER A 33 3.00 8.19 -3.25
N ALA A 34 3.23 7.55 -2.10
CA ALA A 34 2.19 7.23 -1.13
C ALA A 34 1.35 8.46 -0.69
N ASN A 35 1.89 9.68 -0.83
CA ASN A 35 1.18 10.91 -0.51
C ASN A 35 -0.07 11.14 -1.38
N HIS A 36 -0.13 10.51 -2.56
CA HIS A 36 -1.26 10.61 -3.49
C HIS A 36 -2.28 9.46 -3.34
N SER A 37 -2.21 8.71 -2.23
CA SER A 37 -3.06 7.52 -2.03
C SER A 37 -4.56 7.81 -2.08
N LYS A 38 -5.00 9.03 -1.77
CA LYS A 38 -6.44 9.37 -1.79
C LYS A 38 -6.95 9.51 -3.22
N GLU A 39 -6.13 10.07 -4.10
CA GLU A 39 -6.39 10.32 -5.51
C GLU A 39 -6.57 9.01 -6.27
N PHE A 40 -5.88 7.94 -5.86
CA PHE A 40 -5.97 6.61 -6.46
C PHE A 40 -7.20 5.79 -6.03
N ARG A 41 -8.04 6.33 -5.14
CA ARG A 41 -9.31 5.72 -4.70
C ARG A 41 -9.17 4.22 -4.38
N PRO A 42 -8.34 3.83 -3.39
CA PRO A 42 -8.15 2.44 -3.02
C PRO A 42 -9.48 1.72 -2.73
N HIS A 43 -9.50 0.42 -3.01
CA HIS A 43 -10.54 -0.45 -2.45
C HIS A 43 -10.52 -0.42 -0.92
N ALA A 44 -11.66 -0.75 -0.31
CA ALA A 44 -11.77 -0.80 1.14
C ALA A 44 -10.76 -1.80 1.71
N ILE A 45 -10.24 -1.47 2.90
CA ILE A 45 -9.30 -2.33 3.62
C ILE A 45 -9.97 -3.67 3.95
N HIS A 46 -9.18 -4.75 4.07
CA HIS A 46 -9.68 -6.11 4.31
C HIS A 46 -10.58 -6.71 3.21
N THR A 47 -10.73 -6.06 2.05
CA THR A 47 -11.35 -6.66 0.86
C THR A 47 -10.32 -7.46 0.04
N PRO A 48 -10.75 -8.36 -0.86
CA PRO A 48 -9.84 -9.07 -1.76
C PRO A 48 -8.97 -8.16 -2.64
N PHE A 49 -9.41 -6.90 -2.83
CA PHE A 49 -8.74 -5.89 -3.63
C PHE A 49 -8.01 -4.83 -2.77
N ASP A 50 -7.85 -5.05 -1.46
CA ASP A 50 -7.11 -4.15 -0.57
C ASP A 50 -5.74 -3.80 -1.18
N ARG A 51 -5.42 -2.50 -1.14
CA ARG A 51 -4.22 -1.86 -1.73
C ARG A 51 -4.22 -1.69 -3.25
N GLN A 52 -5.26 -2.12 -3.94
CA GLN A 52 -5.44 -1.85 -5.36
C GLN A 52 -6.28 -0.58 -5.56
N SER A 53 -6.02 0.11 -6.66
CA SER A 53 -6.77 1.27 -7.14
C SER A 53 -8.08 0.82 -7.77
N LYS A 54 -9.15 1.60 -7.58
CA LYS A 54 -10.40 1.46 -8.36
C LYS A 54 -10.30 2.07 -9.75
N LEU A 55 -9.28 2.90 -9.98
CA LEU A 55 -9.05 3.56 -11.26
C LEU A 55 -8.34 2.62 -12.23
N GLU A 56 -8.78 2.64 -13.48
CA GLU A 56 -8.09 2.03 -14.61
C GLU A 56 -7.23 3.07 -15.32
N ILE A 57 -5.94 2.75 -15.52
CA ILE A 57 -5.03 3.62 -16.27
C ILE A 57 -5.38 3.51 -17.76
N GLY A 58 -5.64 4.65 -18.41
CA GLY A 58 -5.97 4.70 -19.84
C GLY A 58 -7.44 4.46 -20.20
N GLY A 59 -8.36 4.47 -19.22
CA GLY A 59 -9.81 4.41 -19.43
C GLY A 59 -10.44 5.72 -19.92
N GLU A 60 -11.76 5.70 -20.18
CA GLU A 60 -12.53 6.82 -20.74
C GLU A 60 -12.79 7.98 -19.75
N GLU A 61 -12.68 7.74 -18.44
CA GLU A 61 -12.77 8.82 -17.45
C GLU A 61 -11.59 9.79 -17.61
N LYS A 62 -11.80 11.09 -17.33
CA LYS A 62 -10.73 12.07 -17.17
C LYS A 62 -9.77 11.55 -16.09
N ASP A 63 -8.69 10.92 -16.53
CA ASP A 63 -7.80 10.14 -15.70
C ASP A 63 -7.33 11.00 -14.52
N PRO A 64 -7.75 10.70 -13.26
CA PRO A 64 -7.33 11.45 -12.09
C PRO A 64 -5.81 11.49 -11.95
N LEU A 65 -5.11 10.52 -12.56
CA LEU A 65 -3.66 10.43 -12.61
C LEU A 65 -3.01 11.54 -13.43
N GLN A 66 -3.73 12.19 -14.36
CA GLN A 66 -3.18 13.32 -15.14
C GLN A 66 -2.74 14.50 -14.27
N LYS A 67 -3.31 14.62 -13.06
CA LYS A 67 -2.97 15.67 -12.10
C LYS A 67 -1.98 15.23 -11.04
N VAL A 68 -1.60 13.95 -11.04
CA VAL A 68 -0.70 13.38 -10.03
C VAL A 68 0.71 13.28 -10.60
N GLN A 69 1.67 13.89 -9.92
CA GLN A 69 3.06 13.76 -10.30
C GLN A 69 3.55 12.34 -9.99
N GLY A 70 4.16 11.71 -10.99
CA GLY A 70 4.73 10.37 -10.88
C GLY A 70 6.03 10.25 -11.67
N TYR A 71 6.64 9.07 -11.56
CA TYR A 71 7.83 8.68 -12.30
C TYR A 71 7.45 7.57 -13.28
N GLN A 72 8.08 7.58 -14.45
CA GLN A 72 8.01 6.47 -15.39
C GLN A 72 9.42 5.90 -15.58
N ALA A 73 9.53 4.58 -15.54
CA ALA A 73 10.74 3.84 -15.84
C ALA A 73 10.44 2.73 -16.84
N VAL A 74 11.43 2.38 -17.66
CA VAL A 74 11.44 1.14 -18.45
C VAL A 74 12.65 0.35 -18.01
N LEU A 75 12.43 -0.80 -17.36
CA LEU A 75 13.50 -1.69 -16.95
C LEU A 75 13.84 -2.64 -18.09
N ASN A 76 15.11 -2.69 -18.45
CA ASN A 76 15.73 -3.62 -19.37
C ASN A 76 16.55 -4.68 -18.61
N PRO A 77 16.99 -5.76 -19.24
CA PRO A 77 17.78 -6.79 -18.57
C PRO A 77 19.02 -6.19 -17.88
N GLY A 78 19.17 -6.47 -16.59
CA GLY A 78 20.24 -5.92 -15.74
C GLY A 78 19.81 -4.70 -14.91
N ASP A 79 18.71 -4.04 -15.26
CA ASP A 79 18.20 -2.90 -14.48
C ASP A 79 17.57 -3.36 -13.17
N VAL A 80 17.79 -2.56 -12.13
CA VAL A 80 17.18 -2.75 -10.81
C VAL A 80 16.40 -1.50 -10.42
N LEU A 81 15.14 -1.69 -10.06
CA LEU A 81 14.29 -0.64 -9.50
C LEU A 81 14.03 -0.89 -8.02
N TYR A 82 14.28 0.11 -7.20
CA TYR A 82 13.81 0.14 -5.81
C TYR A 82 12.41 0.74 -5.73
N LEU A 83 11.50 0.02 -5.08
CA LEU A 83 10.14 0.44 -4.76
C LEU A 83 10.02 0.65 -3.24
N PRO A 84 9.92 1.91 -2.77
CA PRO A 84 9.77 2.19 -1.35
C PRO A 84 8.43 1.73 -0.78
N TYR A 85 8.40 1.48 0.52
CA TYR A 85 7.19 1.11 1.26
C TYR A 85 5.99 2.03 0.94
N GLY A 86 4.88 1.41 0.52
CA GLY A 86 3.62 2.12 0.24
C GLY A 86 3.59 2.94 -1.04
N TYR A 87 4.64 2.90 -1.87
CA TYR A 87 4.61 3.56 -3.17
C TYR A 87 3.67 2.81 -4.11
N TRP A 88 2.83 3.59 -4.79
CA TRP A 88 1.90 3.07 -5.78
C TRP A 88 2.65 2.82 -7.07
N HIS A 89 2.35 1.69 -7.70
CA HIS A 89 2.98 1.32 -8.94
C HIS A 89 2.03 0.55 -9.86
N TYR A 90 2.22 0.78 -11.15
CA TYR A 90 1.52 0.10 -12.23
C TYR A 90 2.59 -0.46 -13.17
N ILE A 91 2.45 -1.73 -13.56
CA ILE A 91 3.48 -2.45 -14.30
C ILE A 91 2.89 -3.10 -15.55
N GLU A 92 3.46 -2.75 -16.69
CA GLU A 92 3.22 -3.43 -17.97
C GLU A 92 4.43 -4.29 -18.31
N SER A 93 4.16 -5.56 -18.59
CA SER A 93 5.18 -6.55 -18.97
C SER A 93 4.80 -7.15 -20.32
N PRO A 94 5.56 -6.91 -21.40
CA PRO A 94 5.40 -7.62 -22.65
C PRO A 94 5.53 -9.13 -22.45
N TYR A 95 4.97 -9.90 -23.38
CA TYR A 95 5.08 -11.35 -23.34
C TYR A 95 6.54 -11.82 -23.29
N GLY A 96 6.81 -12.81 -22.45
CA GLY A 96 8.16 -13.34 -22.23
C GLY A 96 9.06 -12.48 -21.32
N SER A 97 8.54 -11.40 -20.71
CA SER A 97 9.27 -10.61 -19.72
C SER A 97 9.44 -11.36 -18.40
N VAL A 98 10.67 -11.43 -17.89
CA VAL A 98 11.03 -12.13 -16.64
C VAL A 98 11.78 -11.17 -15.72
N ALA A 99 11.36 -11.13 -14.46
CA ALA A 99 12.00 -10.36 -13.40
C ALA A 99 11.94 -11.12 -12.07
N ILE A 100 12.86 -10.80 -11.17
CA ILE A 100 12.82 -11.23 -9.76
C ILE A 100 12.44 -10.02 -8.92
N THR A 101 11.47 -10.21 -8.03
CA THR A 101 11.11 -9.20 -7.03
C THR A 101 11.51 -9.70 -5.64
N ALA A 102 12.42 -9.00 -4.99
CA ALA A 102 12.76 -9.22 -3.58
C ALA A 102 11.97 -8.22 -2.72
N ARG A 103 11.20 -8.71 -1.75
CA ARG A 103 10.44 -7.87 -0.81
C ARG A 103 10.86 -8.15 0.63
N TRP A 104 10.93 -7.11 1.43
CA TRP A 104 11.19 -7.22 2.87
C TRP A 104 10.44 -6.14 3.63
N ASN A 105 10.11 -6.39 4.90
CA ASN A 105 9.47 -5.41 5.75
C ASN A 105 10.30 -5.19 7.03
N PRO A 106 11.16 -4.16 7.08
CA PRO A 106 11.99 -3.89 8.25
C PRO A 106 11.16 -3.42 9.46
N TYR A 107 9.88 -3.11 9.27
CA TYR A 107 8.99 -2.58 10.30
C TYR A 107 8.03 -3.63 10.87
N GLU A 108 8.12 -4.89 10.43
CA GLU A 108 7.19 -5.94 10.81
C GLU A 108 7.12 -6.16 12.33
N ASP A 109 8.28 -6.20 13.00
CA ASP A 109 8.35 -6.33 14.46
C ASP A 109 7.70 -5.16 15.18
N THR A 110 7.94 -3.94 14.72
CA THR A 110 7.33 -2.71 15.25
C THR A 110 5.81 -2.75 15.09
N ILE A 111 5.33 -3.08 13.88
CA ILE A 111 3.91 -3.20 13.58
C ILE A 111 3.26 -4.28 14.46
N ARG A 112 3.91 -5.43 14.64
CA ARG A 112 3.43 -6.51 15.49
C ARG A 112 3.32 -6.09 16.96
N ARG A 113 4.34 -5.41 17.50
CA ARG A 113 4.33 -4.90 18.89
C ARG A 113 3.23 -3.86 19.11
N LEU A 114 2.93 -3.06 18.09
CA LEU A 114 1.88 -2.04 18.15
C LEU A 114 0.47 -2.58 17.93
N SER A 115 0.33 -3.85 17.55
CA SER A 115 -0.98 -4.46 17.25
C SER A 115 -1.95 -4.37 18.43
N ASN A 116 -1.50 -4.60 19.66
CA ASN A 116 -2.32 -4.47 20.86
C ASN A 116 -2.83 -3.03 21.06
N PHE A 117 -1.94 -2.03 20.96
CA PHE A 117 -2.34 -0.62 21.06
C PHE A 117 -3.31 -0.23 19.95
N LYS A 118 -3.09 -0.74 18.73
CA LYS A 118 -4.00 -0.55 17.60
C LYS A 118 -5.38 -1.15 17.88
N CYS A 119 -5.47 -2.40 18.35
CA CYS A 119 -6.73 -3.04 18.71
C CYS A 119 -7.49 -2.26 19.80
N LEU A 120 -6.79 -1.78 20.82
CA LEU A 120 -7.38 -0.94 21.87
C LEU A 120 -7.87 0.40 21.32
N ALA A 121 -7.10 1.04 20.46
CA ALA A 121 -7.47 2.29 19.81
C ALA A 121 -8.70 2.13 18.90
N LEU A 122 -8.89 0.94 18.31
CA LEU A 122 -10.08 0.57 17.54
C LEU A 122 -11.27 0.15 18.43
N GLY A 123 -11.10 0.09 19.75
CA GLY A 123 -12.14 -0.33 20.69
C GLY A 123 -12.42 -1.83 20.68
N LEU A 124 -11.48 -2.64 20.18
CA LEU A 124 -11.61 -4.10 20.02
C LEU A 124 -11.07 -4.89 21.22
N GLY A 125 -10.58 -4.22 22.26
CA GLY A 125 -10.04 -4.87 23.46
C GLY A 125 -10.58 -4.27 24.76
N ASN A 126 -10.39 -5.00 25.87
CA ASN A 126 -10.92 -4.64 27.19
C ASN A 126 -9.81 -4.68 28.26
N THR A 127 -8.91 -3.69 28.22
CA THR A 127 -7.75 -3.59 29.14
C THR A 127 -7.84 -2.42 30.12
N GLY A 128 -8.99 -1.75 30.20
CA GLY A 128 -9.19 -0.56 31.03
C GLY A 128 -8.55 0.73 30.46
N ILE A 129 -7.75 0.65 29.40
CA ILE A 129 -7.20 1.83 28.71
C ILE A 129 -8.28 2.42 27.78
N PRO A 130 -8.65 3.71 27.93
CA PRO A 130 -9.61 4.33 27.02
C PRO A 130 -9.10 4.35 25.57
N PRO A 131 -9.95 4.08 24.56
CA PRO A 131 -9.52 4.03 23.15
C PRO A 131 -8.81 5.29 22.67
N GLY A 132 -9.22 6.47 23.14
CA GLY A 132 -8.55 7.73 22.80
C GLY A 132 -7.11 7.81 23.31
N VAL A 133 -6.84 7.27 24.50
CA VAL A 133 -5.48 7.19 25.07
C VAL A 133 -4.65 6.18 24.26
N ALA A 134 -5.21 5.01 23.95
CA ALA A 134 -4.55 4.00 23.14
C ALA A 134 -4.20 4.53 21.73
N GLU A 135 -5.06 5.35 21.12
CA GLU A 135 -4.78 6.00 19.83
C GLU A 135 -3.59 6.96 19.93
N VAL A 136 -3.53 7.81 20.96
CA VAL A 136 -2.41 8.74 21.14
C VAL A 136 -1.09 7.98 21.30
N LEU A 137 -1.08 6.91 22.12
CA LEU A 137 0.09 6.06 22.30
C LEU A 137 0.49 5.38 21.00
N TYR A 138 -0.45 4.76 20.29
CA TYR A 138 -0.21 4.12 18.99
C TYR A 138 0.44 5.10 18.01
N LYS A 139 -0.10 6.31 17.86
CA LYS A 139 0.41 7.33 16.95
C LYS A 139 1.81 7.80 17.30
N ASN A 140 2.06 8.08 18.58
CA ASN A 140 3.34 8.61 19.03
C ASN A 140 4.44 7.57 18.90
N VAL A 141 4.20 6.34 19.35
CA VAL A 141 5.18 5.26 19.23
C VAL A 141 5.45 4.97 17.76
N LEU A 142 4.41 4.85 16.93
CA LEU A 142 4.57 4.61 15.49
C LEU A 142 5.46 5.67 14.83
N LYS A 143 5.18 6.96 15.03
CA LYS A 143 5.96 8.06 14.46
C LYS A 143 7.41 8.09 14.94
N SER A 144 7.68 7.61 16.15
CA SER A 144 9.05 7.54 16.70
C SER A 144 9.82 6.29 16.27
N SER A 145 9.12 5.24 15.84
CA SER A 145 9.71 3.91 15.59
C SER A 145 9.91 3.57 14.11
N VAL A 146 9.32 4.32 13.18
CA VAL A 146 9.48 4.10 11.73
C VAL A 146 9.71 5.43 10.98
N PRO A 147 10.33 5.42 9.78
CA PRO A 147 10.47 6.61 8.96
C PRO A 147 9.13 7.30 8.67
N GLU A 148 9.15 8.63 8.54
CA GLU A 148 7.93 9.43 8.35
C GLU A 148 7.03 8.96 7.18
N PRO A 149 7.57 8.63 5.97
CA PRO A 149 6.72 8.15 4.87
C PRO A 149 5.97 6.86 5.23
N VAL A 150 6.63 5.95 5.94
CA VAL A 150 6.07 4.67 6.39
C VAL A 150 5.00 4.92 7.46
N ALA A 151 5.28 5.80 8.42
CA ALA A 151 4.32 6.17 9.47
C ALA A 151 3.04 6.77 8.85
N LYS A 152 3.16 7.62 7.82
CA LYS A 152 2.01 8.18 7.10
C LYS A 152 1.13 7.09 6.48
N VAL A 153 1.72 6.13 5.79
CA VAL A 153 1.00 4.99 5.17
C VAL A 153 0.27 4.17 6.24
N LEU A 154 0.96 3.82 7.32
CA LEU A 154 0.39 3.02 8.40
C LEU A 154 -0.73 3.75 9.15
N LEU A 155 -0.57 5.06 9.39
CA LEU A 155 -1.62 5.89 9.99
C LEU A 155 -2.83 6.05 9.08
N GLN A 156 -2.63 6.21 7.77
CA GLN A 156 -3.73 6.26 6.81
C GLN A 156 -4.55 4.97 6.86
N ARG A 157 -3.89 3.81 6.91
CA ARG A 157 -4.57 2.52 7.06
C ARG A 157 -5.29 2.40 8.39
N PHE A 158 -4.65 2.79 9.49
CA PHE A 158 -5.30 2.81 10.82
C PHE A 158 -6.61 3.61 10.81
N TYR A 159 -6.62 4.79 10.18
CA TYR A 159 -7.84 5.60 10.09
C TYR A 159 -8.91 4.97 9.20
N ALA A 160 -8.54 4.32 8.09
CA ALA A 160 -9.47 3.58 7.26
C ALA A 160 -10.12 2.41 8.02
N GLU A 161 -9.33 1.65 8.79
CA GLU A 161 -9.85 0.57 9.64
C GLU A 161 -10.78 1.10 10.74
N LYS A 162 -10.41 2.22 11.38
CA LYS A 162 -11.24 2.87 12.40
C LYS A 162 -12.60 3.29 11.85
N GLU A 163 -12.62 3.86 10.64
CA GLU A 163 -13.86 4.21 9.95
C GLU A 163 -14.71 2.96 9.67
N GLU A 164 -14.11 1.86 9.21
CA GLU A 164 -14.82 0.61 8.96
C GLU A 164 -15.36 -0.03 10.26
N CYS A 165 -14.59 -0.05 11.34
CA CYS A 165 -15.06 -0.52 12.65
C CYS A 165 -16.24 0.31 13.17
N SER A 166 -16.26 1.62 12.89
CA SER A 166 -17.37 2.50 13.31
C SER A 166 -18.69 2.22 12.58
N LYS A 167 -18.64 1.63 11.38
CA LYS A 167 -19.82 1.26 10.57
C LYS A 167 -20.44 -0.07 11.00
N LYS A 168 -19.71 -0.90 11.76
CA LYS A 168 -20.22 -2.19 12.25
C LYS A 168 -21.10 -1.96 13.48
N PRO A 169 -22.31 -2.57 13.56
CA PRO A 169 -23.13 -2.49 14.76
C PRO A 169 -22.34 -3.07 15.94
N ARG A 170 -22.30 -2.34 17.06
CA ARG A 170 -21.71 -2.88 18.29
C ARG A 170 -22.57 -4.08 18.73
N PRO A 171 -21.98 -5.24 19.04
CA PRO A 171 -22.74 -6.32 19.64
C PRO A 171 -23.41 -5.79 20.91
N SER A 172 -24.71 -6.05 21.05
CA SER A 172 -25.42 -5.82 22.31
C SER A 172 -24.64 -6.54 23.41
N ARG A 173 -24.17 -5.81 24.42
CA ARG A 173 -23.63 -6.45 25.62
C ARG A 173 -24.73 -7.35 26.20
N PRO A 174 -24.45 -8.63 26.50
CA PRO A 174 -25.36 -9.45 27.29
C PRO A 174 -25.52 -8.87 28.69
#